data_AF-A0AAD6WPT8-F1
#
_entry.id   AF-A0AAD6WPT8-F1
#
_cell.length_a   1.000
_cell.length_b   1.000
_cell.length_c   1.000
_cell.angle_alpha   90.00
_cell.angle_beta   90.00
_cell.angle_gamma   90.00
#
_symmetry.space_group_name_H-M   'P 1'
#
loop_
_entity.id
_entity.type
_entity.pdbx_description
1 polymer ?
#
loop_
_entity_poly.entity_id
_entity_poly.type
_entity_poly.pdbx_seq_one_letter_code
_entity_poly.pdbx_strand_id
1 'polypeptide(L)'
;GSNYTKKRVLEESPLIQIYSQCCNNIERNFQLTSFTSKQGAPDVTKTLAKMAIYLQEHRPNEYVAGRKTTHVIPDIITQGVGRMMAPERGQGEEGGGDEEEDTSELRSAIEPEDLLVDT
;
A
#
# COMPACT_ATOMS: atom_id res chain seq x y z
N GLY A 1 15.86 -18.14 12.54
CA GLY A 1 15.35 -16.81 12.93
C GLY A 1 14.57 -16.24 11.76
N SER A 2 13.43 -15.60 12.02
CA SER A 2 12.61 -15.00 10.94
C SER A 2 13.31 -13.75 10.38
N ASN A 3 13.44 -13.67 9.06
CA ASN A 3 14.01 -12.51 8.36
C ASN A 3 13.05 -11.31 8.31
N TYR A 4 11.92 -11.38 9.01
CA TYR A 4 10.82 -10.42 8.91
C TYR A 4 10.66 -9.51 10.14
N THR A 5 11.56 -9.59 11.12
CA THR A 5 11.49 -8.71 12.30
C THR A 5 11.84 -7.27 11.89
N LYS A 6 10.96 -6.31 12.20
CA LYS A 6 11.13 -4.88 11.83
C LYS A 6 12.54 -4.34 12.12
N LYS A 7 13.07 -4.61 13.31
CA LYS A 7 14.43 -4.22 13.73
C LYS A 7 15.50 -4.72 12.76
N ARG A 8 15.42 -6.00 12.37
CA ARG A 8 16.38 -6.64 11.47
C ARG A 8 16.27 -6.09 10.05
N VAL A 9 15.05 -5.84 9.58
CA VAL A 9 14.83 -5.20 8.26
C VAL A 9 15.46 -3.81 8.24
N LEU A 10 15.27 -3.01 9.29
CA LEU A 10 15.87 -1.67 9.39
C LEU A 10 17.40 -1.72 9.45
N GLU A 11 17.97 -2.67 10.19
CA GLU A 11 19.43 -2.84 10.31
C GLU A 11 20.06 -3.35 9.00
N GLU A 12 19.40 -4.27 8.28
CA GLU A 12 19.95 -4.90 7.08
C GLU A 12 19.68 -4.08 5.80
N SER A 13 18.64 -3.24 5.75
CA SER A 13 18.28 -2.48 4.53
C SER A 13 19.42 -1.60 3.98
N PRO A 14 20.15 -0.82 4.79
CA PRO A 14 21.27 -0.02 4.29
C PRO A 14 22.40 -0.89 3.73
N LEU A 15 22.68 -2.03 4.35
CA LEU A 15 23.71 -2.97 3.90
C LEU A 15 23.34 -3.59 2.55
N ILE A 16 22.08 -3.98 2.37
CA ILE A 16 21.55 -4.50 1.10
C ILE A 16 21.68 -3.45 0.00
N GLN A 17 21.38 -2.19 0.32
CA GLN A 17 21.49 -1.08 -0.63
C GLN A 17 22.95 -0.83 -1.06
N ILE A 18 23.89 -0.76 -0.11
CA ILE A 18 25.32 -0.56 -0.41
C ILE A 18 25.84 -1.72 -1.25
N TYR A 19 25.49 -2.96 -0.89
CA TYR A 19 25.86 -4.14 -1.66
C TYR A 19 25.35 -4.08 -3.11
N SER A 20 24.07 -3.72 -3.30
CA SER A 20 23.48 -3.54 -4.63
C SER A 20 24.21 -2.46 -5.44
N GLN A 21 24.57 -1.33 -4.82
CA GLN A 21 25.34 -0.27 -5.47
C GLN A 21 26.73 -0.75 -5.89
N CYS A 22 27.44 -1.51 -5.06
CA CYS A 22 28.73 -2.10 -5.40
C CYS A 22 28.61 -3.04 -6.61
N CYS A 23 27.62 -3.93 -6.62
CA CYS A 23 27.36 -4.82 -7.75
C CYS A 23 27.07 -4.04 -9.04
N ASN A 24 26.20 -3.02 -8.98
CA ASN A 24 25.90 -2.17 -10.13
C ASN A 24 27.13 -1.41 -10.65
N ASN A 25 27.99 -0.95 -9.74
CA ASN A 25 29.21 -0.23 -10.10
C ASN A 25 30.21 -1.15 -10.81
N ILE A 26 30.37 -2.39 -10.32
CA ILE A 26 31.19 -3.42 -10.97
C ILE A 26 30.61 -3.75 -12.35
N GLU A 27 29.31 -4.05 -12.45
CA GLU A 27 28.67 -4.37 -13.73
C GLU A 27 28.85 -3.27 -14.78
N ARG A 28 28.69 -2.00 -14.39
CA ARG A 28 28.89 -0.84 -15.28
C ARG A 28 30.34 -0.68 -15.72
N ASN A 29 31.30 -0.70 -14.79
CA ASN A 29 32.71 -0.46 -15.10
C ASN A 29 33.33 -1.58 -15.95
N PHE A 30 32.91 -2.82 -15.73
CA PHE A 30 33.44 -3.98 -16.44
C PHE A 30 32.62 -4.38 -17.68
N GLN A 31 31.63 -3.57 -18.07
CA GLN A 31 30.72 -3.84 -19.21
C GLN A 31 30.16 -5.28 -19.19
N LEU A 32 29.82 -5.78 -17.99
CA LEU A 32 29.28 -7.13 -17.85
C LEU A 32 27.87 -7.16 -18.45
N THR A 33 27.75 -7.62 -19.70
CA THR A 33 26.49 -7.67 -20.48
C THR A 33 25.41 -8.53 -19.83
N SER A 34 25.81 -9.48 -18.99
CA SER A 34 24.94 -10.33 -18.20
C SER A 34 24.76 -9.75 -16.80
N PHE A 35 23.79 -8.85 -16.66
CA PHE A 35 23.31 -8.37 -15.36
C PHE A 35 22.96 -9.57 -14.48
N THR A 36 23.60 -9.70 -13.33
CA THR A 36 23.21 -10.68 -12.31
C THR A 36 21.82 -10.38 -11.74
N SER A 37 21.32 -9.16 -11.99
CA SER A 37 19.99 -8.66 -11.64
C SER A 37 18.94 -8.80 -12.75
N LYS A 38 19.25 -9.42 -13.90
CA LYS A 38 18.22 -9.84 -14.87
C LYS A 38 17.43 -11.03 -14.30
N GLN A 39 16.67 -10.77 -13.25
CA GLN A 39 15.50 -11.59 -12.96
C GLN A 39 14.58 -11.36 -14.15
N GLY A 40 14.50 -12.36 -15.05
CA GLY A 40 13.45 -12.38 -16.06
C GLY A 40 12.10 -12.18 -15.38
N ALA A 41 11.13 -11.60 -16.11
CA ALA A 41 9.79 -11.42 -15.58
C ALA A 41 9.33 -12.73 -14.92
N PRO A 42 8.92 -12.70 -13.64
CA PRO A 42 8.60 -13.94 -12.94
C PRO A 42 7.50 -14.67 -13.71
N ASP A 43 7.72 -15.94 -14.01
CA ASP A 43 6.70 -16.77 -14.62
C ASP A 43 5.60 -17.05 -13.58
N VAL A 44 4.61 -16.16 -13.57
CA VAL A 44 3.46 -16.21 -12.66
C VAL A 44 2.32 -17.07 -13.20
N THR A 45 2.48 -17.74 -14.34
CA THR A 45 1.44 -18.58 -14.95
C THR A 45 0.90 -19.63 -13.99
N LYS A 46 1.80 -20.30 -13.24
CA LYS A 46 1.43 -21.30 -12.22
C LYS A 46 0.66 -20.68 -11.05
N THR A 47 1.03 -19.48 -10.64
CA THR A 47 0.35 -18.75 -9.56
C THR A 47 -1.05 -18.35 -9.99
N LEU A 48 -1.18 -17.78 -11.19
CA LEU A 48 -2.47 -17.40 -11.77
C LEU A 48 -3.39 -18.60 -11.96
N ALA A 49 -2.86 -19.73 -12.45
CA ALA A 49 -3.65 -20.96 -12.61
C ALA A 49 -4.19 -21.48 -11.27
N LYS A 50 -3.36 -21.52 -10.22
CA LYS A 50 -3.82 -21.91 -8.87
C LYS A 50 -4.85 -20.94 -8.31
N MET A 51 -4.65 -19.64 -8.52
CA MET A 51 -5.61 -18.61 -8.08
C MET A 51 -6.95 -18.75 -8.81
N ALA A 52 -6.94 -19.06 -10.11
CA ALA A 52 -8.15 -19.29 -10.88
C ALA A 52 -8.95 -20.49 -10.34
N ILE A 53 -8.27 -21.60 -10.03
CA ILE A 53 -8.90 -22.78 -9.40
C ILE A 53 -9.53 -22.39 -8.04
N TYR A 54 -8.77 -21.69 -7.20
CA TYR A 54 -9.25 -21.24 -5.89
C TYR A 54 -10.49 -20.33 -5.98
N LEU A 55 -10.48 -19.35 -6.90
CA LEU A 55 -11.60 -18.45 -7.14
C LEU A 55 -12.84 -19.20 -7.63
N GLN A 56 -12.67 -20.19 -8.52
CA GLN A 56 -13.76 -20.99 -9.03
C GLN A 56 -14.38 -21.91 -7.98
N GLU A 57 -13.56 -22.50 -7.11
CA GLU A 57 -14.00 -23.40 -6.05
C GLU A 57 -14.70 -22.65 -4.91
N HIS A 58 -14.11 -21.55 -4.44
CA HIS A 58 -14.58 -20.86 -3.24
C HIS A 58 -15.49 -19.67 -3.51
N ARG A 59 -15.54 -19.17 -4.75
CA ARG A 59 -16.35 -18.02 -5.19
C ARG A 59 -16.39 -16.89 -4.14
N PRO A 60 -15.22 -16.36 -3.72
CA PRO A 60 -15.14 -15.39 -2.64
C PRO A 60 -15.77 -14.04 -3.03
N ASN A 61 -15.87 -13.77 -4.33
CA ASN A 61 -16.46 -12.59 -4.93
C ASN A 61 -18.00 -12.64 -5.03
N GLU A 62 -18.62 -13.77 -4.72
CA GLU A 62 -20.08 -13.90 -4.79
C GLU A 62 -20.72 -13.81 -3.41
N TYR A 63 -21.86 -13.12 -3.37
CA TYR A 63 -22.70 -13.09 -2.18
C TYR A 63 -23.38 -14.44 -2.01
N VAL A 64 -23.09 -15.12 -0.90
CA VAL A 64 -23.71 -16.39 -0.51
C VAL A 64 -24.40 -16.19 0.84
N ALA A 65 -25.72 -16.35 0.86
CA ALA A 65 -26.51 -16.23 2.08
C ALA A 65 -26.02 -17.23 3.15
N GLY A 66 -25.79 -16.75 4.38
CA GLY A 66 -25.31 -17.55 5.51
C GLY A 66 -23.79 -17.57 5.71
N ARG A 67 -22.99 -17.00 4.80
CA ARG A 67 -21.54 -16.80 5.00
C ARG A 67 -21.33 -15.70 6.05
N LYS A 68 -20.77 -16.06 7.20
CA LYS A 68 -20.48 -15.11 8.31
C LYS A 68 -19.12 -14.46 8.09
N THR A 69 -19.03 -13.16 8.33
CA THR A 69 -17.76 -12.43 8.36
C THR A 69 -17.50 -11.98 9.80
N THR A 70 -16.23 -11.98 10.22
CA THR A 70 -15.86 -11.43 11.54
C THR A 70 -15.86 -9.89 11.51
N HIS A 71 -15.67 -9.31 10.33
CA HIS A 71 -15.58 -7.87 10.14
C HIS A 71 -16.70 -7.36 9.24
N VAL A 72 -17.28 -6.24 9.66
CA VAL A 72 -18.27 -5.48 8.90
C VAL A 72 -17.52 -4.35 8.20
N ILE A 73 -17.62 -4.29 6.87
CA ILE A 73 -17.04 -3.19 6.10
C ILE A 73 -18.04 -2.03 6.16
N PRO A 74 -17.66 -0.86 6.69
CA PRO A 74 -18.54 0.30 6.74
C PRO A 74 -18.79 0.84 5.32
N ASP A 75 -20.02 1.28 5.06
CA ASP A 75 -20.36 1.99 3.82
C ASP A 75 -19.86 3.44 3.88
N ILE A 76 -18.58 3.60 3.53
CA ILE A 76 -17.90 4.90 3.52
C ILE A 76 -18.46 5.86 2.47
N ILE A 77 -19.11 5.35 1.42
CA ILE A 77 -19.73 6.20 0.40
C ILE A 77 -20.96 6.88 1.00
N THR A 78 -21.84 6.11 1.62
CA THR A 78 -23.02 6.66 2.30
C THR A 78 -22.63 7.56 3.47
N GLN A 79 -21.61 7.20 4.25
CA GLN A 79 -21.08 8.06 5.31
C GLN A 79 -20.50 9.37 4.75
N GLY A 80 -19.76 9.30 3.65
CA GLY A 80 -19.19 10.48 2.99
C GLY A 80 -20.27 11.42 2.47
N VAL A 81 -21.28 10.89 1.78
CA VAL A 81 -22.42 11.68 1.29
C VAL A 81 -23.19 12.31 2.45
N GLY A 82 -23.42 11.55 3.53
CA GLY A 82 -24.07 12.07 4.74
C GLY A 82 -23.29 13.23 5.38
N ARG A 83 -21.96 13.19 5.37
CA ARG A 83 -21.10 14.28 5.88
C ARG A 83 -21.07 15.49 4.95
N MET A 84 -21.13 15.29 3.63
CA MET A 84 -21.17 16.39 2.65
C MET A 84 -22.53 17.10 2.61
N MET A 85 -23.63 16.38 2.82
CA MET A 85 -24.99 16.93 2.78
C MET A 85 -25.49 17.40 4.15
N ALA A 86 -24.79 17.08 5.24
CA ALA A 86 -25.10 17.63 6.54
C ALA A 86 -24.82 19.14 6.54
N PRO A 87 -25.78 20.00 6.92
CA PRO A 87 -25.47 21.41 7.17
C PRO A 87 -24.42 21.46 8.28
N GLU A 88 -23.39 22.29 8.12
CA GLU A 88 -22.33 22.50 9.10
C GLU A 88 -22.93 22.94 10.45
N ARG A 89 -23.31 21.97 11.27
CA ARG A 89 -23.56 22.18 12.69
C ARG A 89 -22.22 22.06 13.37
N GLY A 90 -21.55 23.20 13.49
CA GLY A 90 -20.53 23.37 14.51
C GLY A 90 -21.16 23.11 15.87
N GLN A 91 -20.88 21.93 16.43
CA GLN A 91 -20.98 21.62 17.85
C GLN A 91 -20.33 20.25 18.08
N GLY A 92 -19.25 20.27 18.85
CA GLY A 92 -18.59 19.07 19.32
C GLY A 92 -19.46 18.30 20.29
N GLU A 93 -19.35 16.98 20.22
CA GLU A 93 -19.58 16.08 21.34
C GLU A 93 -18.40 15.10 21.38
N GLU A 94 -17.71 15.11 22.53
CA GLU A 94 -16.60 14.24 22.89
C GLU A 94 -17.06 12.79 23.04
N GLY A 95 -16.23 11.86 22.58
CA GLY A 95 -16.53 10.43 22.76
C GLY A 95 -15.49 9.48 22.19
N GLY A 96 -14.25 9.55 22.68
CA GLY A 96 -13.41 8.35 22.84
C GLY A 96 -12.27 8.16 21.85
N GLY A 97 -11.17 8.89 22.08
CA GLY A 97 -9.79 8.42 22.00
C GLY A 97 -9.26 7.96 20.64
N ASP A 98 -8.61 8.87 19.93
CA ASP A 98 -7.52 8.54 19.00
C ASP A 98 -6.47 9.67 19.07
N GLU A 99 -5.20 9.27 19.08
CA GLU A 99 -4.04 10.14 19.09
C GLU A 99 -4.07 11.05 17.85
N GLU A 100 -4.20 12.37 18.07
CA GLU A 100 -4.10 13.36 17.00
C GLU A 100 -2.66 13.40 16.49
N GLU A 101 -2.42 12.77 15.34
CA GLU A 101 -1.29 13.13 14.49
C GLU A 101 -1.65 14.48 13.83
N ASP A 102 -0.94 15.53 14.25
CA ASP A 102 -1.14 16.91 13.82
C ASP A 102 -0.91 17.05 12.30
N THR A 103 -1.99 16.96 11.53
CA THR A 103 -1.98 17.14 10.07
C THR A 103 -2.03 18.62 9.66
N SER A 104 -1.94 19.55 10.62
CA SER A 104 -1.95 21.00 10.32
C SER A 104 -0.73 21.42 9.51
N GLU A 105 0.43 20.77 9.70
CA GLU A 105 1.65 21.01 8.93
C GLU A 105 1.55 20.52 7.48
N LEU A 106 0.78 19.46 7.19
CA LEU A 106 0.59 18.99 5.80
C LEU A 106 -0.36 19.89 5.01
N ARG A 107 -1.31 20.55 5.68
CA ARG A 107 -2.32 21.39 5.03
C ARG A 107 -1.78 22.76 4.65
N SER A 108 -0.76 23.26 5.34
CA SER A 108 -0.07 24.51 5.00
C SER A 108 0.96 24.34 3.88
N ALA A 109 1.34 23.12 3.53
CA ALA A 109 2.36 22.84 2.52
C ALA A 109 1.83 22.74 1.07
N ILE A 110 0.50 22.81 0.87
CA ILE A 110 -0.09 22.77 -0.48
C ILE A 110 -0.36 24.21 -0.89
N GLU A 111 0.55 24.77 -1.70
CA GLU A 111 0.38 26.10 -2.26
C GLU A 111 -0.60 26.02 -3.45
N PRO A 112 -1.43 27.06 -3.69
CA PRO A 112 -2.44 27.05 -4.75
C PRO A 112 -1.83 26.93 -6.16
N GLU A 113 -0.52 27.13 -6.28
CA GLU A 113 0.28 26.99 -7.49
C GLU A 113 0.61 25.52 -7.82
N ASP A 114 0.52 24.59 -6.86
CA ASP A 114 0.70 23.14 -7.09
C ASP A 114 -0.50 22.47 -7.80
N LEU A 115 -1.62 23.20 -7.94
CA LEU A 115 -2.87 22.76 -8.56
C LEU A 115 -3.02 23.17 -10.03
N LEU A 116 -2.04 23.92 -10.57
CA LEU A 116 -2.02 24.29 -11.98
C LEU A 116 -1.44 23.13 -12.80
N VAL A 117 -2.30 22.47 -13.56
CA VAL A 117 -1.87 21.58 -14.64
C VAL A 117 -1.76 22.44 -15.89
N ASP A 118 -0.55 22.63 -16.40
CA ASP A 118 -0.32 23.26 -17.70
C ASP A 118 -1.06 22.43 -18.77
N THR A 119 -2.14 23.00 -19.30
CA THR A 119 -2.90 22.45 -20.43
C THR A 119 -2.19 22.69 -21.75
#